data_AF-A0A7X5AKY1-F1
#
_entry.id   AF-A0A7X5AKY1-F1
#
_cell.length_a   1.000
_cell.length_b   1.000
_cell.length_c   1.000
_cell.angle_alpha   90.00
_cell.angle_beta   90.00
_cell.angle_gamma   90.00
#
_symmetry.space_group_name_H-M   'P 1'
#
loop_
_entity.id
_entity.type
_entity.pdbx_description
1 polymer ?
#
loop_
_entity_poly.entity_id
_entity_poly.type
_entity_poly.pdbx_seq_one_letter_code
_entity_poly.pdbx_strand_id
1 'polypeptide(L)'
;MNSIKTLTIGLGVAGLLGGISSQAMAHDEEALRQAPPASPYVKVSDALPLPEFIPGLGTLFVDPDTLPAGPFLAYDREGQLSATVYMTPLAALEEGAAFNDMAVGLHPVDSVDIYYNAGHPGVDEPHAHVVLFHDSEAKARLTP
;
A
#
# COMPACT_ATOMS: atom_id res chain seq x y z
N MET A 1 -23.92 -42.87 -59.02
CA MET A 1 -24.85 -41.75 -59.26
C MET A 1 -24.87 -40.90 -57.99
N ASN A 2 -24.62 -39.59 -58.14
CA ASN A 2 -24.60 -38.49 -57.14
C ASN A 2 -23.47 -38.47 -56.10
N SER A 3 -22.86 -37.33 -55.71
CA SER A 3 -22.44 -36.09 -56.38
C SER A 3 -21.54 -35.35 -55.36
N ILE A 4 -20.26 -35.17 -55.71
CA ILE A 4 -19.32 -34.06 -55.46
C ILE A 4 -19.61 -33.00 -54.36
N LYS A 5 -18.59 -32.88 -53.46
CA LYS A 5 -17.98 -31.72 -52.73
C LYS A 5 -18.71 -31.03 -51.57
N THR A 6 -18.00 -30.98 -50.43
CA THR A 6 -17.47 -29.72 -49.85
C THR A 6 -16.20 -30.00 -49.00
N LEU A 7 -15.14 -29.27 -49.32
CA LEU A 7 -13.87 -29.03 -48.61
C LEU A 7 -14.02 -27.56 -48.12
N THR A 8 -13.67 -27.04 -46.94
CA THR A 8 -12.43 -27.13 -46.14
C THR A 8 -12.63 -26.25 -44.86
N ILE A 9 -11.71 -26.40 -43.90
CA ILE A 9 -11.24 -25.44 -42.86
C ILE A 9 -12.17 -25.19 -41.65
N GLY A 10 -11.82 -25.83 -40.54
CA GLY A 10 -12.09 -25.32 -39.19
C GLY A 10 -10.78 -25.23 -38.42
N LEU A 11 -10.11 -24.08 -38.51
CA LEU A 11 -9.04 -23.68 -37.60
C LEU A 11 -9.70 -23.35 -36.25
N GLY A 12 -9.61 -24.25 -35.29
CA GLY A 12 -10.14 -24.05 -33.92
C GLY A 12 -9.00 -23.93 -32.94
N VAL A 13 -8.53 -22.69 -32.72
CA VAL A 13 -7.56 -22.32 -31.69
C VAL A 13 -8.11 -22.70 -30.32
N ALA A 14 -7.62 -23.80 -29.74
CA ALA A 14 -7.87 -24.16 -28.36
C ALA A 14 -6.62 -23.88 -27.54
N GLY A 15 -6.58 -22.72 -26.89
CA GLY A 15 -5.55 -22.39 -25.93
C GLY A 15 -5.31 -20.89 -25.87
N LEU A 16 -5.78 -20.25 -24.79
CA LEU A 16 -5.33 -18.97 -24.22
C LEU A 16 -6.52 -18.28 -23.50
N LEU A 17 -6.97 -18.83 -22.37
CA LEU A 17 -7.90 -18.11 -21.47
C LEU A 17 -7.50 -18.16 -19.98
N GLY A 18 -6.30 -18.64 -19.65
CA GLY A 18 -5.89 -18.87 -18.25
C GLY A 18 -4.95 -17.85 -17.61
N GLY A 19 -4.57 -16.76 -18.28
CA GLY A 19 -3.39 -15.96 -17.88
C GLY A 19 -3.59 -14.47 -17.57
N ILE A 20 -4.83 -13.97 -17.48
CA ILE A 20 -5.07 -12.51 -17.44
C ILE A 20 -5.19 -11.95 -16.01
N SER A 21 -5.49 -12.79 -15.01
CA SER A 21 -5.81 -12.32 -13.65
C SER A 21 -4.59 -11.91 -12.83
N SER A 22 -3.41 -12.48 -13.08
CA SER A 22 -2.19 -12.22 -12.29
C SER A 22 -1.47 -10.92 -12.67
N GLN A 23 -1.75 -10.35 -13.84
CA GLN A 23 -1.08 -9.13 -14.30
C GLN A 23 -1.72 -7.85 -13.73
N ALA A 24 -3.00 -7.88 -13.39
CA ALA A 24 -3.70 -6.73 -12.82
C ALA A 24 -3.19 -6.38 -11.41
N MET A 25 -3.05 -7.37 -10.52
CA MET A 25 -2.60 -7.14 -9.14
C MET A 25 -1.15 -6.62 -9.08
N ALA A 26 -0.26 -7.13 -9.93
CA ALA A 26 1.14 -6.65 -9.97
C ALA A 26 1.26 -5.21 -10.51
N HIS A 27 0.34 -4.81 -11.40
CA HIS A 27 0.31 -3.45 -11.94
C HIS A 27 -0.16 -2.44 -10.88
N ASP A 28 -1.14 -2.80 -10.07
CA ASP A 28 -1.63 -1.97 -8.98
C ASP A 28 -0.56 -1.78 -7.89
N GLU A 29 0.22 -2.83 -7.61
CA GLU A 29 1.36 -2.73 -6.68
C GLU A 29 2.48 -1.82 -7.20
N GLU A 30 2.82 -1.90 -8.49
CA GLU A 30 3.84 -1.05 -9.08
C GLU A 30 3.43 0.43 -9.08
N ALA A 31 2.14 0.71 -9.27
CA ALA A 31 1.60 2.07 -9.25
C ALA A 31 1.74 2.77 -7.89
N LEU A 32 1.88 2.02 -6.80
CA LEU A 32 2.10 2.55 -5.45
C LEU A 32 3.58 2.81 -5.12
N ARG A 33 4.53 2.42 -5.99
CA ARG A 33 5.97 2.63 -5.73
C ARG A 33 6.40 4.08 -5.80
N GLN A 34 5.62 4.94 -6.46
CA GLN A 34 5.96 6.34 -6.70
C GLN A 34 4.79 7.26 -6.35
N ALA A 35 5.10 8.37 -5.68
CA ALA A 35 4.13 9.39 -5.34
C ALA A 35 3.84 10.34 -6.53
N PRO A 36 2.64 10.92 -6.60
CA PRO A 36 1.49 10.62 -5.73
C PRO A 36 0.83 9.30 -6.15
N PRO A 37 0.36 8.48 -5.19
CA PRO A 37 -0.49 7.36 -5.50
C PRO A 37 -1.81 7.84 -6.13
N ALA A 38 -2.43 6.98 -6.94
CA ALA A 38 -3.76 7.24 -7.50
C ALA A 38 -4.86 7.22 -6.41
N SER A 39 -6.08 7.61 -6.77
CA SER A 39 -7.27 7.42 -5.91
C SER A 39 -7.35 5.96 -5.42
N PRO A 40 -7.74 5.70 -4.15
CA PRO A 40 -8.39 6.62 -3.19
C PRO A 40 -7.45 7.41 -2.27
N TYR A 41 -6.13 7.28 -2.42
CA TYR A 41 -5.18 7.86 -1.48
C TYR A 41 -5.19 9.39 -1.47
N VAL A 42 -5.21 9.98 -0.27
CA VAL A 42 -5.08 11.41 -0.02
C VAL A 42 -3.83 11.71 0.80
N LYS A 43 -3.25 12.88 0.60
CA LYS A 43 -2.06 13.33 1.33
C LYS A 43 -2.44 13.75 2.75
N VAL A 44 -1.79 13.21 3.77
CA VAL A 44 -2.15 13.44 5.18
C VAL A 44 -1.98 14.91 5.58
N SER A 45 -0.92 15.57 5.09
CA SER A 45 -0.66 16.99 5.39
C SER A 45 -1.71 17.95 4.84
N ASP A 46 -2.54 17.51 3.89
CA ASP A 46 -3.64 18.33 3.35
C ASP A 46 -4.87 18.25 4.27
N ALA A 47 -4.97 17.20 5.10
CA ALA A 47 -6.09 16.95 6.01
C ALA A 47 -5.81 17.34 7.47
N LEU A 48 -4.55 17.30 7.90
CA LEU A 48 -4.12 17.57 9.27
C LEU A 48 -3.02 18.64 9.30
N PRO A 49 -2.90 19.43 10.38
CA PRO A 49 -1.88 20.47 10.52
C PRO A 49 -0.49 19.87 10.80
N LEU A 50 0.03 19.12 9.84
CA LEU A 50 1.30 18.40 9.89
C LEU A 50 2.25 18.90 8.79
N PRO A 51 3.58 18.80 9.00
CA PRO A 51 4.54 19.02 7.93
C PRO A 51 4.29 18.08 6.76
N GLU A 52 4.62 18.55 5.55
CA GLU A 52 4.51 17.75 4.32
C GLU A 52 5.40 16.49 4.34
N PHE A 53 6.57 16.61 4.97
CA PHE A 53 7.52 15.52 5.16
C PHE A 53 7.85 15.43 6.65
N ILE A 54 7.66 14.25 7.24
CA ILE A 54 7.92 13.98 8.65
C ILE A 54 9.19 13.14 8.77
N PRO A 55 10.26 13.62 9.42
CA PRO A 55 11.46 12.81 9.63
C PRO A 55 11.14 11.44 10.25
N GLY A 56 11.62 10.38 9.61
CA GLY A 56 11.37 8.98 9.97
C GLY A 56 10.10 8.36 9.38
N LEU A 57 9.17 9.16 8.83
CA LEU A 57 7.91 8.70 8.23
C LEU A 57 7.69 9.17 6.78
N GLY A 58 8.39 10.21 6.35
CA GLY A 58 8.31 10.73 4.99
C GLY A 58 7.06 11.56 4.73
N THR A 59 6.69 11.64 3.45
CA THR A 59 5.40 12.20 3.01
C THR A 59 4.35 11.11 3.03
N LEU A 60 3.30 11.30 3.83
CA LEU A 60 2.28 10.29 4.08
C LEU A 60 1.05 10.46 3.19
N PHE A 61 0.58 9.34 2.65
CA PHE A 61 -0.72 9.21 1.99
C PHE A 61 -1.53 8.10 2.64
N VAL A 62 -2.86 8.20 2.64
CA VAL A 62 -3.76 7.20 3.22
C VAL A 62 -5.07 7.16 2.45
N ASP A 63 -5.69 5.99 2.36
CA ASP A 63 -7.10 5.89 2.00
C ASP A 63 -7.94 6.33 3.21
N PRO A 64 -8.75 7.41 3.12
CA PRO A 64 -9.57 7.89 4.23
C PRO A 64 -10.47 6.82 4.85
N ASP A 65 -10.90 5.83 4.08
CA ASP A 65 -11.79 4.76 4.56
C ASP A 65 -11.07 3.74 5.45
N THR A 66 -9.74 3.80 5.52
CA THR A 66 -8.90 2.92 6.35
C THR A 66 -8.45 3.57 7.66
N LEU A 67 -8.82 4.83 7.89
CA LEU A 67 -8.50 5.55 9.13
C LEU A 67 -9.24 4.97 10.35
N PRO A 68 -8.65 5.07 11.55
CA PRO A 68 -7.36 5.69 11.86
C PRO A 68 -6.15 4.77 11.65
N ALA A 69 -6.36 3.48 11.35
CA ALA A 69 -5.31 2.47 11.43
C ALA A 69 -4.40 2.39 10.19
N GLY A 70 -4.91 2.74 9.02
CA GLY A 70 -4.19 2.66 7.74
C GLY A 70 -4.39 1.33 7.00
N PRO A 71 -3.49 0.97 6.07
CA PRO A 71 -2.11 1.43 5.98
C PRO A 71 -1.93 2.86 5.44
N PHE A 72 -0.95 3.56 6.00
CA PHE A 72 -0.39 4.78 5.44
C PHE A 72 0.80 4.43 4.54
N LEU A 73 0.89 5.07 3.39
CA LEU A 73 2.01 4.98 2.45
C LEU A 73 3.01 6.09 2.75
N ALA A 74 4.25 5.71 3.06
CA ALA A 74 5.34 6.61 3.41
C ALA A 74 6.35 6.72 2.27
N TYR A 75 6.39 7.89 1.64
CA TYR A 75 7.30 8.19 0.54
C TYR A 75 8.47 9.05 1.02
N ASP A 76 9.65 8.82 0.45
CA ASP A 76 10.79 9.70 0.64
C ASP A 76 10.64 11.03 -0.13
N ARG A 77 11.70 11.85 -0.12
CA ARG A 77 11.69 13.18 -0.75
C ARG A 77 11.65 13.12 -2.27
N GLU A 78 12.14 12.02 -2.83
CA GLU A 78 12.14 11.73 -4.26
C GLU A 78 10.81 11.12 -4.71
N GLY A 79 9.91 10.82 -3.77
CA GLY A 79 8.60 10.24 -4.02
C GLY A 79 8.64 8.72 -4.14
N GLN A 80 9.74 8.05 -3.81
CA GLN A 80 9.81 6.60 -3.80
C GLN A 80 9.21 6.06 -2.50
N LEU A 81 8.37 5.03 -2.63
CA LEU A 81 7.77 4.38 -1.48
C LEU A 81 8.87 3.71 -0.65
N SER A 82 8.98 4.14 0.61
CA SER A 82 9.99 3.65 1.54
C SER A 82 9.37 2.76 2.61
N ALA A 83 8.16 3.07 3.08
CA ALA A 83 7.49 2.24 4.08
C ALA A 83 5.96 2.18 3.93
N THR A 84 5.39 1.16 4.54
CA THR A 84 3.97 1.08 4.90
C THR A 84 3.85 1.20 6.42
N VAL A 85 3.00 2.10 6.91
CA VAL A 85 2.84 2.39 8.35
C VAL A 85 1.42 2.06 8.79
N TYR A 86 1.27 1.31 9.88
CA TYR A 86 0.01 1.15 10.58
C TYR A 86 0.05 1.88 11.90
N MET A 87 -1.06 2.51 12.27
CA MET A 87 -1.20 3.29 13.51
C MET A 87 -2.26 2.65 14.39
N THR A 88 -1.86 1.86 15.38
CA THR A 88 -2.82 1.20 16.29
C THR A 88 -2.88 1.94 17.63
N PRO A 89 -4.01 2.59 17.96
CA PRO A 89 -4.21 3.23 19.27
C PRO A 89 -4.03 2.22 20.40
N LEU A 90 -3.22 2.58 21.41
CA LEU A 90 -2.94 1.67 22.51
C LEU A 90 -4.17 1.44 23.39
N ALA A 91 -4.97 2.48 23.63
CA ALA A 91 -6.21 2.35 24.40
C ALA A 91 -7.18 1.34 23.77
N ALA A 92 -7.34 1.37 22.44
CA ALA A 92 -8.18 0.41 21.73
C ALA A 92 -7.69 -1.04 21.91
N LEU A 93 -6.38 -1.26 21.82
CA LEU A 93 -5.79 -2.59 22.06
C LEU A 93 -5.99 -3.05 23.51
N GLU A 94 -5.81 -2.16 24.49
CA GLU A 94 -6.04 -2.44 25.92
C GLU A 94 -7.50 -2.80 26.23
N GLU A 95 -8.45 -2.18 25.51
CA GLU A 95 -9.89 -2.48 25.57
C GLU A 95 -10.27 -3.78 24.85
N GLY A 96 -9.31 -4.45 24.21
CA GLY A 96 -9.49 -5.73 23.52
C GLY A 96 -9.93 -5.60 22.06
N ALA A 97 -9.81 -4.41 21.45
CA ALA A 97 -10.01 -4.26 20.02
C ALA A 97 -8.97 -5.09 19.25
N ALA A 98 -9.39 -5.64 18.12
CA ALA A 98 -8.53 -6.34 17.20
C ALA A 98 -8.56 -5.64 15.83
N PHE A 99 -7.38 -5.36 15.29
CA PHE A 99 -7.20 -4.80 13.95
C PHE A 99 -6.97 -5.94 12.97
N ASN A 100 -8.05 -6.57 12.53
CA ASN A 100 -8.04 -7.74 11.66
C ASN A 100 -8.21 -7.34 10.19
N ASP A 101 -7.77 -8.22 9.29
CA ASP A 101 -7.99 -8.11 7.84
C ASP A 101 -7.55 -6.77 7.24
N MET A 102 -6.55 -6.14 7.86
CA MET A 102 -5.94 -4.91 7.35
C MET A 102 -5.29 -5.17 5.99
N ALA A 103 -5.38 -4.20 5.08
CA ALA A 103 -4.69 -4.27 3.81
C ALA A 103 -3.19 -4.43 4.05
N VAL A 104 -2.58 -5.41 3.37
CA VAL A 104 -1.15 -5.68 3.48
C VAL A 104 -0.40 -4.63 2.67
N GLY A 105 0.70 -4.11 3.23
CA GLY A 105 1.61 -3.22 2.52
C GLY A 105 2.28 -3.89 1.31
N LEU A 106 3.05 -3.10 0.57
CA LEU A 106 3.74 -3.57 -0.62
C LEU A 106 4.86 -4.57 -0.34
N HIS A 107 5.20 -5.36 -1.36
CA HIS A 107 6.35 -6.26 -1.33
C HIS A 107 7.51 -5.73 -2.22
N PRO A 108 8.77 -6.07 -1.90
CA PRO A 108 9.21 -6.79 -0.71
C PRO A 108 9.14 -5.93 0.57
N VAL A 109 9.23 -6.60 1.72
CA VAL A 109 9.49 -5.95 3.03
C VAL A 109 10.84 -6.45 3.50
N ASP A 110 11.77 -5.53 3.73
CA ASP A 110 13.13 -5.81 4.21
C ASP A 110 13.16 -5.97 5.74
N SER A 111 12.52 -5.05 6.45
CA SER A 111 12.48 -5.02 7.90
C SER A 111 11.19 -4.43 8.45
N VAL A 112 10.89 -4.74 9.70
CA VAL A 112 9.74 -4.21 10.43
C VAL A 112 10.20 -3.60 11.74
N ASP A 113 9.80 -2.35 12.00
CA ASP A 113 9.96 -1.72 13.31
C ASP A 113 8.58 -1.54 13.96
N ILE A 114 8.53 -1.71 15.28
CA ILE A 114 7.35 -1.43 16.09
C ILE A 114 7.77 -0.53 17.23
N TYR A 115 7.17 0.65 17.34
CA TYR A 115 7.53 1.60 18.38
C TYR A 115 6.34 2.44 18.86
N TYR A 116 6.46 2.87 20.11
CA TYR A 116 5.51 3.77 20.77
C TYR A 116 5.63 5.18 20.21
N ASN A 117 4.48 5.79 19.91
CA ASN A 117 4.33 7.22 19.68
C ASN A 117 3.42 7.78 20.79
N ALA A 118 3.83 8.88 21.40
CA ALA A 118 3.10 9.51 22.50
C ALA A 118 1.83 10.27 22.05
N GLY A 119 1.61 10.40 20.75
CA GLY A 119 0.66 11.35 20.17
C GLY A 119 1.37 12.63 19.73
N HIS A 120 0.73 13.36 18.82
CA HIS A 120 1.19 14.64 18.29
C HIS A 120 -0.01 15.47 17.81
N PRO A 121 0.13 16.79 17.57
CA PRO A 121 -0.97 17.59 17.03
C PRO A 121 -1.61 16.90 15.81
N GLY A 122 -2.92 16.66 15.88
CA GLY A 122 -3.68 15.94 14.86
C GLY A 122 -4.01 14.48 15.21
N VAL A 123 -3.23 13.83 16.08
CA VAL A 123 -3.49 12.49 16.65
C VAL A 123 -2.96 12.46 18.09
N ASP A 124 -3.78 12.91 19.04
CA ASP A 124 -3.32 13.21 20.40
C ASP A 124 -3.11 11.95 21.27
N GLU A 125 -3.78 10.85 20.96
CA GLU A 125 -3.74 9.62 21.76
C GLU A 125 -2.47 8.80 21.47
N PRO A 126 -1.85 8.17 22.49
CA PRO A 126 -0.74 7.25 22.28
C PRO A 126 -1.10 6.07 21.37
N HIS A 127 -0.21 5.76 20.44
CA HIS A 127 -0.40 4.69 19.45
C HIS A 127 0.93 4.01 19.14
N ALA A 128 0.87 2.76 18.70
CA ALA A 128 2.03 2.09 18.15
C ALA A 128 2.10 2.36 16.64
N HIS A 129 3.29 2.67 16.14
CA HIS A 129 3.60 2.55 14.73
C HIS A 129 4.13 1.15 14.47
N VAL A 130 3.50 0.45 13.54
CA VAL A 130 4.04 -0.78 12.93
C VAL A 130 4.48 -0.38 11.53
N VAL A 131 5.79 -0.35 11.30
CA VAL A 131 6.40 0.20 10.08
C VAL A 131 7.10 -0.90 9.30
N LEU A 132 6.60 -1.19 8.10
CA LEU A 132 7.17 -2.15 7.17
C LEU A 132 8.02 -1.38 6.15
N PHE A 133 9.33 -1.58 6.17
CA PHE A 133 10.27 -0.92 5.25
C PHE A 133 10.49 -1.77 4.01
N HIS A 134 10.46 -1.17 2.82
CA HIS A 134 10.40 -1.91 1.55
C HIS A 134 11.75 -2.21 0.89
N ASP A 135 12.86 -1.69 1.44
CA ASP A 135 14.23 -2.02 1.04
C ASP A 135 15.23 -1.61 2.14
N SER A 136 16.50 -2.02 2.00
CA SER A 136 17.55 -1.79 3.01
C SER A 136 17.89 -0.30 3.22
N GLU A 137 17.63 0.54 2.23
CA GLU A 137 17.94 1.98 2.27
C GLU A 137 16.73 2.83 2.69
N ALA A 138 15.54 2.24 2.79
CA ALA A 138 14.29 2.94 3.06
C ALA A 138 14.36 3.77 4.36
N LYS A 139 14.95 3.22 5.42
CA LYS A 139 15.14 3.96 6.69
C LYS A 139 15.99 5.20 6.49
N ALA A 140 17.09 5.09 5.74
CA ALA A 140 18.00 6.20 5.48
C ALA A 140 17.31 7.31 4.66
N ARG A 141 16.53 6.95 3.64
CA ARG A 141 15.79 7.92 2.81
C ARG A 141 14.70 8.68 3.58
N LEU A 142 14.21 8.14 4.69
CA LEU A 142 13.22 8.80 5.56
C LEU A 142 13.85 9.72 6.61
N THR A 143 15.17 9.67 6.80
CA THR A 143 15.88 10.58 7.73
C THR A 143 16.19 11.94 7.08
N PRO A 144 16.43 13.01 7.89
CA PRO A 144 16.71 14.36 7.40
C PRO A 144 17.91 14.47 6.47
#